data_AF-A0A1I8MRY6-F1
#
_entry.id   AF-A0A1I8MRY6-F1
#
_cell.length_a   1.000
_cell.length_b   1.000
_cell.length_c   1.000
_cell.angle_alpha   90.00
_cell.angle_beta   90.00
_cell.angle_gamma   90.00
#
_symmetry.space_group_name_H-M   'P 1'
#
loop_
_entity.id
_entity.type
_entity.pdbx_description
1 polymer ?
#
loop_
_entity_poly.entity_id
_entity_poly.type
_entity_poly.pdbx_seq_one_letter_code
_entity_poly.pdbx_strand_id
1 'polypeptide(L)'
;MCLANGTHEMSMREDDYCVVNGYVQILDMANYTTSHALQMTPTVVKKMSTFAEDATPLRQRAVHVINAPTSLEKLFNMIKTFLPVKQQERLFIHGTNWQEPLFKNVPQKYLPKELGGENGSINELIQNHWEIFQKYRDHFLEEHKYGVDEKLRVGPSVNYDEIFGVEGSFRKLQVD
;
A
#
# COMPACT_ATOMS: atom_id res chain seq x y z
N MET A 1 6.54 0.04 5.51
CA MET A 1 5.64 -1.11 5.76
C MET A 1 4.94 -1.00 7.10
N CYS A 2 5.62 -0.59 8.18
CA CYS A 2 5.01 -0.38 9.50
C CYS A 2 3.80 0.57 9.49
N LEU A 3 3.90 1.75 8.85
CA LEU A 3 2.77 2.69 8.78
C LEU A 3 1.54 2.11 8.05
N ALA A 4 1.76 1.45 6.90
CA ALA A 4 0.68 0.84 6.14
C ALA A 4 -0.02 -0.29 6.93
N ASN A 5 0.76 -1.10 7.65
CA ASN A 5 0.21 -2.11 8.55
C ASN A 5 -0.63 -1.48 9.67
N GLY A 6 -0.10 -0.46 10.34
CA GLY A 6 -0.83 0.26 11.38
C GLY A 6 -2.13 0.87 10.85
N THR A 7 -2.12 1.50 9.68
CA THR A 7 -3.33 2.07 9.07
C THR A 7 -4.37 0.98 8.76
N HIS A 8 -3.94 -0.16 8.19
CA HIS A 8 -4.83 -1.29 7.92
C HIS A 8 -5.43 -1.83 9.23
N GLU A 9 -4.60 -2.01 10.25
CA GLU A 9 -5.08 -2.50 11.55
C GLU A 9 -6.10 -1.56 12.18
N MET A 10 -5.83 -0.25 12.20
CA MET A 10 -6.79 0.72 12.73
C MET A 10 -8.08 0.74 11.92
N SER A 11 -7.98 0.65 10.59
CA SER A 11 -9.16 0.55 9.72
C SER A 11 -9.98 -0.69 10.03
N MET A 12 -9.34 -1.84 10.29
CA MET A 12 -10.04 -3.06 10.68
C MET A 12 -10.71 -2.98 12.05
N ARG A 13 -10.13 -2.22 12.98
CA ARG A 13 -10.66 -2.08 14.34
C ARG A 13 -11.79 -1.06 14.44
N GLU A 14 -11.75 -0.02 13.62
CA GLU A 14 -12.69 1.11 13.69
C GLU A 14 -13.80 1.04 12.62
N ASP A 15 -13.63 0.25 11.56
CA ASP A 15 -14.57 0.21 10.43
C ASP A 15 -14.88 -1.23 9.96
N ASP A 16 -15.96 -1.79 10.49
CA ASP A 16 -16.51 -3.08 10.08
C ASP A 16 -16.92 -3.11 8.59
N TYR A 17 -17.35 -1.98 8.02
CA TYR A 17 -17.68 -1.91 6.60
C TYR A 17 -16.43 -2.12 5.74
N CYS A 18 -15.29 -1.57 6.16
CA CYS A 18 -14.00 -1.79 5.51
C CYS A 18 -13.59 -3.27 5.57
N VAL A 19 -13.78 -3.95 6.71
CA VAL A 19 -13.46 -5.38 6.85
C VAL A 19 -14.32 -6.23 5.91
N VAL A 20 -15.62 -5.97 5.83
CA VAL A 20 -16.55 -6.76 5.03
C VAL A 20 -16.43 -6.46 3.53
N ASN A 21 -16.33 -5.18 3.17
CA ASN A 21 -16.39 -4.75 1.77
C ASN A 21 -15.03 -4.50 1.14
N GLY A 22 -13.97 -4.39 1.94
CA GLY A 22 -12.66 -3.92 1.49
C GLY A 22 -12.61 -2.39 1.31
N TYR A 23 -11.46 -1.91 0.83
CA TYR A 23 -11.18 -0.47 0.69
C TYR A 23 -10.74 -0.09 -0.73
N VAL A 24 -10.88 1.20 -1.05
CA VAL A 24 -10.32 1.83 -2.24
C VAL A 24 -9.24 2.82 -1.79
N GLN A 25 -8.05 2.71 -2.35
CA GLN A 25 -6.94 3.60 -2.04
C GLN A 25 -6.82 4.69 -3.12
N ILE A 26 -6.63 5.93 -2.70
CA ILE A 26 -6.33 7.05 -3.59
C ILE A 26 -4.94 7.57 -3.24
N LEU A 27 -4.04 7.58 -4.22
CA LEU A 27 -2.67 8.06 -4.09
C LEU A 27 -2.54 9.39 -4.83
N ASP A 28 -2.44 10.48 -4.08
CA ASP A 28 -2.22 11.82 -4.63
C ASP A 28 -0.73 12.10 -4.85
N MET A 29 -0.34 12.25 -6.12
CA MET A 29 1.04 12.46 -6.53
C MET A 29 1.44 13.93 -6.68
N ALA A 30 0.60 14.90 -6.28
CA ALA A 30 0.87 16.32 -6.47
C ALA A 30 2.23 16.80 -5.92
N ASN A 31 2.70 16.21 -4.81
CA ASN A 31 3.99 16.49 -4.18
C ASN A 31 4.99 15.34 -4.31
N TYR A 32 4.71 14.35 -5.15
CA TYR A 32 5.59 13.20 -5.34
C TYR A 32 6.74 13.58 -6.28
N THR A 33 7.97 13.25 -5.88
CA THR A 33 9.17 13.60 -6.65
C THR A 33 9.79 12.35 -7.26
N THR A 34 10.64 12.53 -8.28
CA THR A 34 11.45 11.43 -8.83
C THR A 34 12.32 10.76 -7.77
N SER A 35 12.79 11.50 -6.76
CA SER A 35 13.57 10.95 -5.64
C SER A 35 12.77 9.92 -4.84
N HIS A 36 11.49 10.22 -4.54
CA HIS A 36 10.60 9.23 -3.92
C HIS A 36 10.40 8.02 -4.83
N ALA A 37 10.24 8.27 -6.13
CA ALA A 37 10.04 7.24 -7.14
C ALA A 37 11.22 6.26 -7.24
N LEU A 38 12.46 6.74 -7.11
CA LEU A 38 13.66 5.91 -7.11
C LEU A 38 13.76 4.96 -5.90
N GLN A 39 13.02 5.22 -4.82
CA GLN A 39 12.96 4.30 -3.67
C GLN A 39 12.07 3.07 -3.95
N MET A 40 11.25 3.12 -5.01
CA MET A 40 10.36 2.03 -5.42
C MET A 40 11.10 0.97 -6.24
N THR A 41 12.09 0.32 -5.61
CA THR A 41 12.83 -0.77 -6.25
C THR A 41 11.91 -1.97 -6.53
N PRO A 42 12.26 -2.87 -7.48
CA PRO A 42 11.46 -4.07 -7.74
C PRO A 42 11.19 -4.91 -6.49
N THR A 43 12.17 -5.01 -5.59
CA THR A 43 12.00 -5.70 -4.29
C THR A 43 10.97 -5.02 -3.40
N VAL A 44 10.97 -3.67 -3.34
CA VAL A 44 9.96 -2.92 -2.58
C VAL A 44 8.57 -3.11 -3.19
N VAL A 45 8.45 -3.04 -4.52
CA VAL A 45 7.19 -3.27 -5.24
C VAL A 45 6.66 -4.69 -4.97
N LYS A 46 7.52 -5.72 -5.02
CA LYS A 46 7.14 -7.11 -4.72
C LYS A 46 6.67 -7.26 -3.28
N LYS A 47 7.34 -6.61 -2.33
CA LYS A 47 6.94 -6.60 -0.91
C LYS A 47 5.58 -5.92 -0.71
N MET A 48 5.34 -4.77 -1.33
CA MET A 48 4.04 -4.08 -1.29
C MET A 48 2.93 -4.92 -1.92
N SER A 49 3.22 -5.53 -3.07
CA SER A 49 2.32 -6.46 -3.76
C SER A 49 1.95 -7.64 -2.87
N THR A 50 2.93 -8.26 -2.21
CA THR A 50 2.67 -9.40 -1.30
C THR A 50 1.89 -8.93 -0.08
N PHE A 51 2.21 -7.76 0.47
CA PHE A 51 1.48 -7.18 1.58
C PHE A 51 0.00 -6.96 1.26
N ALA A 52 -0.31 -6.39 0.09
CA ALA A 52 -1.67 -6.03 -0.31
C ALA A 52 -2.60 -7.22 -0.61
N GLU A 53 -2.07 -8.42 -0.88
CA GLU A 53 -2.87 -9.59 -1.25
C GLU A 53 -2.72 -10.76 -0.27
N ASP A 54 -1.53 -11.00 0.27
CA ASP A 54 -1.18 -12.24 0.97
C ASP A 54 -0.84 -12.03 2.45
N ALA A 55 -0.57 -10.80 2.89
CA ALA A 55 -0.10 -10.52 4.26
C ALA A 55 -1.05 -9.68 5.13
N THR A 56 -2.19 -9.24 4.59
CA THR A 56 -3.20 -8.49 5.34
C THR A 56 -4.59 -9.09 5.09
N PRO A 57 -5.46 -9.21 6.11
CA PRO A 57 -6.81 -9.72 5.90
C PRO A 57 -7.78 -8.67 5.33
N LEU A 58 -7.29 -7.48 4.94
CA LEU A 58 -8.08 -6.48 4.23
C LEU A 58 -8.03 -6.67 2.71
N ARG A 59 -9.20 -6.58 2.07
CA ARG A 59 -9.31 -6.65 0.61
C ARG A 59 -9.14 -5.27 -0.03
N GLN A 60 -8.03 -5.07 -0.72
CA GLN A 60 -7.85 -3.90 -1.59
C GLN A 60 -8.70 -4.05 -2.87
N ARG A 61 -9.70 -3.19 -3.07
CA ARG A 61 -10.58 -3.24 -4.25
C ARG A 61 -9.98 -2.54 -5.46
N ALA A 62 -9.38 -1.38 -5.24
CA ALA A 62 -8.78 -0.55 -6.28
C ALA A 62 -7.74 0.39 -5.67
N VAL A 63 -6.77 0.79 -6.50
CA VAL A 63 -5.81 1.86 -6.23
C VAL A 63 -5.92 2.86 -7.36
N HIS A 64 -6.21 4.12 -7.04
CA HIS A 64 -6.27 5.22 -7.99
C HIS A 64 -5.11 6.18 -7.77
N VAL A 65 -4.24 6.35 -8.76
CA VAL A 65 -3.14 7.30 -8.74
C VAL A 65 -3.59 8.57 -9.47
N ILE A 66 -3.62 9.70 -8.75
CA ILE A 66 -4.06 11.00 -9.25
C ILE A 66 -2.93 12.03 -9.17
N ASN A 67 -3.10 13.16 -9.86
CA ASN A 67 -2.10 14.25 -9.92
C ASN A 67 -0.70 13.78 -10.31
N ALA A 68 -0.58 12.69 -11.10
CA ALA A 68 0.70 12.19 -11.54
C ALA A 68 1.17 12.97 -12.77
N PRO A 69 2.26 13.78 -12.70
CA PRO A 69 2.87 14.35 -13.90
C PRO A 69 3.34 13.25 -14.85
N THR A 70 3.44 13.57 -16.14
CA THR A 70 3.73 12.60 -17.21
C THR A 70 4.96 11.72 -16.96
N SER A 71 5.99 12.25 -16.29
CA SER A 71 7.18 11.47 -15.92
C SER A 71 6.85 10.35 -14.92
N LEU A 72 6.09 10.67 -13.88
CA LEU A 72 5.66 9.71 -12.86
C LEU A 72 4.62 8.74 -13.43
N GLU A 73 3.70 9.20 -14.26
CA GLU A 73 2.74 8.34 -14.93
C GLU A 73 3.43 7.23 -15.74
N LYS A 74 4.45 7.58 -16.55
CA LYS A 74 5.24 6.59 -17.30
C LYS A 74 5.94 5.60 -16.37
N LEU A 75 6.52 6.09 -15.28
CA LEU A 75 7.20 5.26 -14.29
C LEU A 75 6.23 4.30 -13.59
N PHE A 76 5.06 4.76 -13.15
CA PHE A 76 4.05 3.91 -12.51
C PHE A 76 3.47 2.88 -13.49
N ASN A 77 3.31 3.23 -14.77
CA ASN A 77 2.94 2.26 -15.80
C ASN A 77 4.02 1.19 -16.01
N MET A 78 5.30 1.55 -15.89
CA MET A 78 6.40 0.57 -15.88
C MET A 78 6.37 -0.29 -14.60
N ILE A 79 6.16 0.30 -13.42
CA ILE A 79 6.06 -0.46 -12.16
C ILE A 79 4.88 -1.45 -12.21
N LYS A 80 3.76 -1.05 -12.81
CA LYS A 80 2.56 -1.87 -12.96
C LYS A 80 2.85 -3.21 -13.66
N THR A 81 3.77 -3.27 -14.62
CA THR A 81 4.07 -4.53 -15.33
C THR A 81 4.76 -5.58 -14.45
N PHE A 82 5.36 -5.17 -13.33
CA PHE A 82 5.97 -6.08 -12.35
C PHE A 82 4.98 -6.63 -11.32
N LEU A 83 3.73 -6.12 -11.32
CA LEU A 83 2.69 -6.60 -10.41
C LEU A 83 2.03 -7.87 -10.94
N PRO A 84 1.50 -8.75 -10.07
CA PRO A 84 0.62 -9.83 -10.50
C PRO A 84 -0.60 -9.30 -11.27
N VAL A 85 -1.10 -10.06 -12.24
CA VAL A 85 -2.22 -9.67 -13.13
C VAL A 85 -3.41 -9.11 -12.34
N LYS A 86 -3.81 -9.79 -11.26
CA LYS A 86 -4.90 -9.38 -10.35
C LYS A 86 -4.70 -7.97 -9.79
N GLN A 87 -3.47 -7.57 -9.48
CA GLN A 87 -3.17 -6.23 -8.96
C GLN A 87 -3.06 -5.20 -10.08
N GLN A 88 -2.61 -5.60 -11.27
CA GLN A 88 -2.63 -4.73 -12.45
C GLN A 88 -4.07 -4.28 -12.79
N GLU A 89 -5.04 -5.18 -12.68
CA GLU A 89 -6.46 -4.89 -12.91
C GLU A 89 -7.06 -3.93 -11.88
N ARG A 90 -6.46 -3.85 -10.69
CA ARG A 90 -6.89 -2.97 -9.58
C ARG A 90 -6.18 -1.63 -9.56
N LEU A 91 -5.09 -1.47 -10.31
CA LEU A 91 -4.29 -0.25 -10.34
C LEU A 91 -4.67 0.65 -11.52
N PHE A 92 -5.25 1.81 -11.22
CA PHE A 92 -5.67 2.82 -12.18
C PHE A 92 -4.77 4.05 -12.05
N ILE A 93 -4.11 4.45 -13.13
CA ILE A 93 -3.24 5.61 -13.17
C ILE A 93 -3.92 6.66 -14.04
N HIS A 94 -4.33 7.78 -13.43
CA HIS A 94 -5.19 8.76 -14.08
C HIS A 94 -4.44 10.02 -14.56
N GLY A 95 -3.17 10.18 -14.19
CA GLY A 95 -2.35 11.32 -14.59
C GLY A 95 -2.82 12.65 -13.99
N THR A 96 -2.68 13.75 -14.74
CA THR A 96 -3.16 15.08 -14.33
C THR A 96 -4.64 15.32 -14.61
N ASN A 97 -5.24 14.58 -15.55
CA ASN A 97 -6.66 14.70 -15.93
C ASN A 97 -7.50 13.62 -15.23
N TRP A 98 -7.43 13.60 -13.89
CA TRP A 98 -7.87 12.46 -13.11
C TRP A 98 -9.33 12.49 -12.66
N GLN A 99 -9.97 13.67 -12.68
CA GLN A 99 -11.30 13.87 -12.10
C GLN A 99 -12.35 12.96 -12.74
N GLU A 100 -12.51 13.04 -14.07
CA GLU A 100 -13.51 12.25 -14.79
C GLU A 100 -13.32 10.73 -14.62
N PRO A 101 -12.12 10.14 -14.84
CA PRO A 101 -11.95 8.71 -14.67
C PRO A 101 -12.01 8.25 -13.20
N LEU A 102 -11.63 9.09 -12.24
CA LEU A 102 -11.80 8.77 -10.82
C LEU A 102 -13.29 8.76 -10.45
N PHE A 103 -14.06 9.78 -10.85
CA PHE A 103 -15.46 9.94 -10.43
C PHE A 103 -16.39 8.88 -11.00
N LYS A 104 -16.00 8.20 -12.09
CA LYS A 104 -16.68 6.99 -12.59
C LYS A 104 -16.58 5.81 -11.62
N ASN A 105 -15.57 5.78 -10.77
CA ASN A 105 -15.29 4.69 -9.84
C ASN A 105 -15.57 5.05 -8.38
N VAL A 106 -15.35 6.33 -8.01
CA VAL A 106 -15.50 6.84 -6.65
C VAL A 106 -16.40 8.07 -6.67
N PRO A 107 -17.58 8.04 -6.03
CA PRO A 107 -18.46 9.21 -5.97
C PRO A 107 -17.76 10.42 -5.35
N GLN A 108 -17.80 11.55 -6.05
CA GLN A 108 -17.07 12.78 -5.69
C GLN A 108 -17.36 13.23 -4.25
N LYS A 109 -18.61 13.12 -3.77
CA LYS A 109 -19.00 13.52 -2.41
C LYS A 109 -18.18 12.85 -1.29
N TYR A 110 -17.63 11.65 -1.53
CA TYR A 110 -16.84 10.92 -0.53
C TYR A 110 -15.38 11.39 -0.44
N LEU A 111 -14.93 12.23 -1.36
CA LEU A 111 -13.60 12.79 -1.36
C LEU A 111 -13.50 14.01 -0.42
N PRO A 112 -12.28 14.38 0.01
CA PRO A 112 -12.08 15.64 0.70
C PRO A 112 -12.31 16.85 -0.21
N LYS A 113 -12.54 18.02 0.41
CA LYS A 113 -12.80 19.30 -0.26
C LYS A 113 -11.72 19.68 -1.29
N GLU A 114 -10.47 19.42 -0.98
CA GLU A 114 -9.31 19.71 -1.84
C GLU A 114 -9.31 18.87 -3.13
N LEU A 115 -10.00 17.73 -3.12
CA LEU A 115 -10.23 16.88 -4.31
C LEU A 115 -11.63 17.08 -4.90
N GLY A 116 -12.32 18.16 -4.50
CA GLY A 116 -13.64 18.54 -4.99
C GLY A 116 -14.80 17.81 -4.33
N GLY A 117 -14.60 17.08 -3.24
CA GLY A 117 -15.66 16.39 -2.52
C GLY A 117 -16.22 17.16 -1.32
N GLU A 118 -16.96 16.44 -0.47
CA GLU A 118 -17.71 17.01 0.65
C GLU A 118 -17.32 16.39 2.01
N ASN A 119 -16.44 15.37 2.00
CA ASN A 119 -16.13 14.55 3.17
C ASN A 119 -14.99 15.12 4.03
N GLY A 120 -15.16 16.37 4.48
CA GLY A 120 -14.14 17.09 5.26
C GLY A 120 -12.97 17.60 4.42
N SER A 121 -12.02 18.28 5.07
CA SER A 121 -10.75 18.70 4.49
C SER A 121 -9.66 17.65 4.74
N ILE A 122 -8.62 17.64 3.90
CA ILE A 122 -7.44 16.77 4.10
C ILE A 122 -6.85 16.96 5.50
N ASN A 123 -6.76 18.20 5.99
CA ASN A 123 -6.21 18.49 7.31
C ASN A 123 -7.07 17.90 8.45
N GLU A 124 -8.40 18.01 8.35
CA GLU A 124 -9.31 17.38 9.32
C GLU A 124 -9.16 15.85 9.31
N LEU A 125 -9.06 15.24 8.13
CA LEU A 125 -8.87 13.79 8.00
C LEU A 125 -7.54 13.33 8.59
N ILE A 126 -6.44 14.07 8.37
CA ILE A 126 -5.13 13.78 8.96
C ILE A 126 -5.20 13.86 10.48
N GLN A 127 -5.83 14.91 11.01
CA GLN A 127 -5.97 15.10 12.45
C GLN A 127 -6.79 13.98 13.10
N ASN A 128 -7.94 13.63 12.51
CA ASN A 128 -8.78 12.52 12.99
C ASN A 128 -8.01 11.19 12.97
N HIS A 129 -7.27 10.92 11.90
CA HIS A 129 -6.47 9.70 11.79
C HIS A 129 -5.34 9.68 12.83
N TRP A 130 -4.69 10.82 13.09
CA TRP A 130 -3.68 10.93 14.16
C TRP A 130 -4.26 10.65 15.54
N GLU A 131 -5.47 11.14 15.84
CA GLU A 131 -6.17 10.87 17.10
C GLU A 131 -6.46 9.37 17.31
N ILE A 132 -6.83 8.66 16.24
CA ILE A 132 -6.99 7.20 16.27
C ILE A 132 -5.65 6.52 16.62
N PHE A 133 -4.55 6.90 15.97
CA PHE A 133 -3.24 6.34 16.30
C PHE A 133 -2.83 6.60 17.75
N GLN A 134 -3.14 7.78 18.27
CA GLN A 134 -2.86 8.13 19.66
C GLN A 134 -3.73 7.31 20.64
N LYS A 135 -5.00 7.07 20.31
CA LYS A 135 -5.90 6.19 21.07
C LYS A 135 -5.35 4.75 21.20
N TYR A 136 -4.72 4.24 20.15
CA TYR A 136 -4.14 2.88 20.12
C TYR A 136 -2.63 2.83 20.37
N ARG A 137 -2.04 3.92 20.84
CA ARG A 137 -0.59 4.02 21.03
C ARG A 137 -0.02 2.89 21.89
N ASP A 138 -0.66 2.59 23.02
CA ASP A 138 -0.17 1.57 23.94
C ASP A 138 -0.29 0.17 23.35
N HIS A 139 -1.34 -0.09 22.56
CA HIS A 139 -1.46 -1.34 21.79
C HIS A 139 -0.29 -1.52 20.81
N PHE A 140 0.04 -0.48 20.01
CA PHE A 140 1.19 -0.53 19.11
C PHE A 140 2.52 -0.69 19.83
N LEU A 141 2.66 -0.08 21.02
CA LEU A 141 3.83 -0.29 21.86
C LEU A 141 3.89 -1.69 22.43
N GLU A 142 2.79 -2.42 22.56
CA GLU A 142 2.82 -3.79 23.03
C GLU A 142 3.04 -4.80 21.91
N GLU A 143 2.74 -4.47 20.65
CA GLU A 143 2.89 -5.37 19.50
C GLU A 143 4.26 -6.06 19.43
N HIS A 144 5.36 -5.34 19.76
CA HIS A 144 6.72 -5.92 19.72
C HIS A 144 6.95 -7.06 20.73
N LYS A 145 6.06 -7.21 21.72
CA LYS A 145 6.10 -8.31 22.70
C LYS A 145 5.51 -9.60 22.14
N TYR A 146 4.76 -9.50 21.04
CA TYR A 146 4.10 -10.63 20.39
C TYR A 146 4.82 -10.99 19.08
N GLY A 147 4.80 -12.27 18.73
CA GLY A 147 5.47 -12.77 17.53
C GLY A 147 5.23 -14.25 17.35
N VAL A 148 5.64 -14.77 16.20
CA VAL A 148 5.57 -16.20 15.89
C VAL A 148 6.88 -16.86 16.33
N ASP A 149 6.80 -17.89 17.17
CA ASP A 149 7.94 -18.78 17.41
C ASP A 149 8.10 -19.71 16.20
N GLU A 150 9.01 -19.35 15.30
CA GLU A 150 9.29 -20.09 14.07
C GLU A 150 9.71 -21.54 14.32
N LYS A 151 10.23 -21.87 15.52
CA LYS A 151 10.57 -23.27 15.89
C LYS A 151 9.33 -24.16 16.00
N LEU A 152 8.17 -23.56 16.25
CA LEU A 152 6.89 -24.25 16.39
C LEU A 152 6.07 -24.25 15.08
N ARG A 153 6.59 -23.68 13.99
CA ARG A 153 5.88 -23.64 12.70
C ARG A 153 5.71 -25.06 12.14
N VAL A 154 4.49 -25.37 11.74
CA VAL A 154 4.18 -26.62 11.01
C VAL A 154 4.49 -26.42 9.53
N GLY A 155 5.37 -27.25 8.97
CA GLY A 155 5.79 -27.19 7.57
C GLY A 155 7.20 -26.61 7.39
N PRO A 156 7.69 -26.50 6.15
CA PRO A 156 9.03 -25.96 5.89
C PRO A 156 9.13 -24.50 6.34
N SER A 157 10.29 -24.14 6.89
CA SER A 157 10.62 -22.74 7.21
C SER A 157 10.58 -21.89 5.94
N VAL A 158 9.95 -20.73 6.02
CA VAL A 158 9.85 -19.80 4.89
C VAL A 158 11.15 -19.00 4.78
N ASN A 159 11.87 -19.15 3.67
CA ASN A 159 13.03 -18.31 3.40
C ASN A 159 12.58 -16.97 2.76
N TYR A 160 12.44 -15.95 3.59
CA TYR A 160 12.02 -14.62 3.14
C TYR A 160 13.03 -13.95 2.19
N ASP A 161 14.32 -14.30 2.29
CA ASP A 161 15.37 -13.76 1.41
C ASP A 161 15.29 -14.35 -0.01
N GLU A 162 14.87 -15.62 -0.14
CA GLU A 162 14.52 -16.23 -1.43
C GLU A 162 13.25 -15.61 -2.03
N ILE A 163 12.24 -15.34 -1.19
CA ILE A 163 10.97 -14.77 -1.65
C ILE A 163 11.14 -13.34 -2.18
N PHE A 164 11.94 -12.51 -1.51
CA PHE A 164 12.05 -11.09 -1.86
C PHE A 164 13.37 -10.69 -2.54
N GLY A 165 14.33 -11.60 -2.65
CA GLY A 165 15.55 -11.45 -3.43
C GLY A 165 16.56 -10.52 -2.78
N VAL A 166 17.42 -11.08 -1.94
CA VAL A 166 18.77 -10.54 -1.66
C VAL A 166 19.78 -11.68 -1.70
N GLU A 167 19.90 -12.38 -2.84
CA GLU A 167 21.13 -13.13 -3.10
C GLU A 167 22.07 -12.22 -3.89
N GLY A 168 23.06 -11.67 -3.17
CA GLY A 168 24.19 -11.02 -3.79
C GLY A 168 24.85 -11.97 -4.78
N SER A 169 25.21 -11.43 -5.94
CA SER A 169 25.99 -12.09 -6.98
C SER A 169 27.32 -12.63 -6.43
N PHE A 170 27.32 -13.84 -5.89
CA PHE A 170 28.51 -14.67 -5.81
C PHE A 170 28.13 -16.07 -6.29
N ARG A 171 28.37 -16.31 -7.58
CA ARG A 171 28.46 -17.66 -8.13
C ARG A 171 29.38 -18.46 -7.21
N LYS A 172 28.85 -19.48 -6.52
CA LYS A 172 29.69 -20.52 -5.95
C LYS A 172 30.46 -21.13 -7.12
N LEU A 173 31.74 -20.77 -7.23
CA LEU A 173 32.67 -21.41 -8.15
C LEU A 173 32.87 -22.83 -7.60
N GLN A 174 32.23 -23.81 -8.22
CA GLN A 174 32.66 -25.19 -8.06
C GLN A 174 33.98 -25.31 -8.84
N VAL A 175 35.07 -25.46 -8.10
CA VAL A 175 36.35 -25.87 -8.65
C VAL A 175 36.38 -27.39 -8.51
N ASP A 176 36.44 -28.08 -9.65
CA ASP A 176 36.76 -29.51 -9.73
C ASP A 176 38.22 -29.77 -9.27
#